data_AF-A0AAV8XU18-F1
#
_entry.id   AF-A0AAV8XU18-F1
#
_cell.length_a   1.000
_cell.length_b   1.000
_cell.length_c   1.000
_cell.angle_alpha   90.00
_cell.angle_beta   90.00
_cell.angle_gamma   90.00
#
_symmetry.space_group_name_H-M   'P 1'
#
loop_
_entity.id
_entity.type
_entity.pdbx_description
1 polymer ?
#
loop_
_entity_poly.entity_id
_entity_poly.type
_entity_poly.pdbx_seq_one_letter_code
_entity_poly.pdbx_strand_id
1 'polypeptide(L)'
;MRETCDKEKCKLKCTELITGDERFNIHKSYWNSDFNTDQKRQFIAASVEEFPIKRRRERTGTRADKRHTTLHYPFIVRGTKQRLSDEMRIAIRNHIQRFPCLESHYSRNRSKEKYLGGELNISRMYSLFKGECLQKHIREAEIPKQWVYTDIFNTEFNLFFKAPVTDTCDLCDEFIIKLKEVNLQERTNLQQQYDEHLSEAQKIYNLKKQDKNNSPEKSGFKVLMIIGE
;
A
#
# COMPACT_ATOMS: atom_id res chain seq x y z
N MET A 1 -45.73 1.37 12.28
CA MET A 1 -44.48 1.95 11.72
C MET A 1 -43.32 1.34 12.49
N ARG A 2 -42.22 0.93 11.83
CA ARG A 2 -41.01 0.55 12.56
C ARG A 2 -40.41 1.81 13.19
N GLU A 3 -39.86 1.70 14.38
CA GLU A 3 -39.22 2.83 15.06
C GLU A 3 -37.87 3.15 14.41
N THR A 4 -37.50 4.42 14.44
CA THR A 4 -36.17 4.86 14.00
C THR A 4 -35.09 4.27 14.90
N CYS A 5 -33.86 4.20 14.40
CA CYS A 5 -32.77 3.57 15.13
C CYS A 5 -32.45 4.32 16.43
N ASP A 6 -32.59 3.62 17.56
CA ASP A 6 -32.34 4.10 18.93
C ASP A 6 -30.84 4.36 19.19
N LYS A 7 -30.53 5.49 19.84
CA LYS A 7 -29.17 5.97 20.13
C LYS A 7 -28.40 5.01 21.04
N GLU A 8 -29.07 4.40 22.02
CA GLU A 8 -28.42 3.54 23.01
C GLU A 8 -28.19 2.12 22.49
N LYS A 9 -28.97 1.68 21.50
CA LYS A 9 -28.92 0.33 20.93
C LYS A 9 -28.22 0.24 19.57
N CYS A 10 -27.88 1.38 18.95
CA CYS A 10 -27.26 1.40 17.62
C CYS A 10 -25.79 0.95 17.67
N LYS A 11 -25.53 -0.34 17.37
CA LYS A 11 -24.17 -0.91 17.24
C LYS A 11 -23.27 -0.15 16.25
N LEU A 12 -23.87 0.48 15.25
CA LEU A 12 -23.17 1.21 14.18
C LEU A 12 -22.99 2.70 14.50
N LYS A 13 -23.36 3.17 15.71
CA LYS A 13 -23.24 4.56 16.16
C LYS A 13 -23.76 5.58 15.14
N CYS A 14 -24.81 5.21 14.43
CA CYS A 14 -25.46 5.98 13.40
C CYS A 14 -25.81 7.42 13.85
N THR A 15 -26.01 7.66 15.16
CA THR A 15 -26.27 8.96 15.81
C THR A 15 -25.11 9.92 15.85
N GLU A 16 -23.88 9.43 15.73
CA GLU A 16 -22.70 10.29 15.67
C GLU A 16 -22.45 10.78 14.24
N LEU A 17 -22.94 10.03 13.23
CA LEU A 17 -22.62 10.23 11.83
C LEU A 17 -23.75 10.90 11.02
N ILE A 18 -25.01 10.59 11.33
CA ILE A 18 -26.19 11.05 10.56
C ILE A 18 -27.08 11.88 11.48
N THR A 19 -27.53 13.05 11.00
CA THR A 19 -28.43 13.93 11.76
C THR A 19 -29.78 13.24 12.01
N GLY A 20 -30.53 13.71 13.02
CA GLY A 20 -31.86 13.18 13.33
C GLY A 20 -32.80 13.23 12.13
N ASP A 21 -32.81 14.38 11.43
CA ASP A 21 -33.67 14.64 10.28
C ASP A 21 -33.32 13.77 9.07
N GLU A 22 -32.02 13.63 8.76
CA GLU A 22 -31.56 12.76 7.66
C GLU A 22 -31.96 11.31 7.89
N ARG A 23 -31.79 10.81 9.12
CA ARG A 23 -32.20 9.45 9.47
C ARG A 23 -33.70 9.27 9.36
N PHE A 24 -34.47 10.25 9.83
CA PHE A 24 -35.92 10.21 9.71
C PHE A 24 -36.34 10.17 8.24
N ASN A 25 -35.72 10.98 7.38
CA ASN A 25 -35.99 11.01 5.94
C ASN A 25 -35.62 9.71 5.25
N ILE A 26 -34.45 9.13 5.55
CA ILE A 26 -34.02 7.82 5.03
C ILE A 26 -34.98 6.73 5.49
N HIS A 27 -35.32 6.71 6.78
CA HIS A 27 -36.24 5.74 7.35
C HIS A 27 -37.64 5.85 6.73
N LYS A 28 -38.17 7.07 6.59
CA LYS A 28 -39.47 7.35 5.96
C LYS A 28 -39.47 6.94 4.49
N SER A 29 -38.39 7.22 3.77
CA SER A 29 -38.26 6.87 2.35
C SER A 29 -38.24 5.35 2.15
N TYR A 30 -37.49 4.60 2.97
CA TYR A 30 -37.40 3.15 2.80
C TYR A 30 -38.62 2.39 3.35
N TRP A 31 -39.15 2.80 4.51
CA TRP A 31 -40.27 2.14 5.19
C TRP A 31 -41.63 2.72 4.84
N ASN A 32 -41.74 3.47 3.73
CA ASN A 32 -43.05 3.92 3.26
C ASN A 32 -43.95 2.70 3.00
N SER A 33 -45.14 2.71 3.60
CA SER A 33 -46.14 1.66 3.50
C SER A 33 -46.62 1.47 2.06
N ASP A 34 -46.58 2.53 1.26
CA ASP A 34 -47.02 2.55 -0.13
C ASP A 34 -46.01 1.90 -1.09
N PHE A 35 -44.79 1.58 -0.62
CA PHE A 35 -43.74 1.02 -1.47
C PHE A 35 -43.76 -0.51 -1.53
N ASN A 36 -43.86 -1.03 -2.75
CA ASN A 36 -43.69 -2.44 -3.05
C ASN A 36 -42.21 -2.87 -2.88
N THR A 37 -41.98 -4.18 -2.75
CA THR A 37 -40.67 -4.82 -2.61
C THR A 37 -39.69 -4.36 -3.69
N ASP A 38 -40.13 -4.23 -4.94
CA ASP A 38 -39.25 -3.77 -6.03
C ASP A 38 -38.87 -2.29 -5.92
N GLN A 39 -39.75 -1.42 -5.41
CA GLN A 39 -39.40 -0.02 -5.14
C GLN A 39 -38.39 0.10 -3.99
N LYS A 40 -38.49 -0.75 -2.97
CA LYS A 40 -37.48 -0.84 -1.89
C LYS A 40 -36.13 -1.33 -2.42
N ARG A 41 -36.13 -2.27 -3.37
CA ARG A 41 -34.91 -2.73 -4.05
C ARG A 41 -34.30 -1.64 -4.93
N GLN A 42 -35.11 -0.89 -5.66
CA GLN A 42 -34.67 0.24 -6.46
C GLN A 42 -34.04 1.33 -5.60
N PHE A 43 -34.62 1.62 -4.43
CA PHE A 43 -34.03 2.55 -3.47
C PHE A 43 -32.62 2.11 -3.03
N ILE A 44 -32.44 0.82 -2.71
CA ILE A 44 -31.11 0.29 -2.39
C ILE A 44 -30.19 0.38 -3.61
N ALA A 45 -30.64 -0.07 -4.78
CA ALA A 45 -29.85 -0.08 -6.01
C ALA A 45 -29.38 1.32 -6.43
N ALA A 46 -30.20 2.36 -6.23
CA ALA A 46 -29.83 3.75 -6.47
C ALA A 46 -28.69 4.25 -5.57
N SER A 47 -28.48 3.60 -4.43
CA SER A 47 -27.38 3.92 -3.51
C SER A 47 -26.12 3.07 -3.73
N VAL A 48 -26.15 2.12 -4.67
CA VAL A 48 -25.05 1.20 -4.95
C VAL A 48 -24.10 1.77 -6.01
N GLU A 49 -22.81 1.63 -5.76
CA GLU A 49 -21.75 1.93 -6.73
C GLU A 49 -20.96 0.67 -7.08
N GLU A 50 -20.70 0.45 -8.37
CA GLU A 50 -19.87 -0.64 -8.84
C GLU A 50 -18.41 -0.22 -8.92
N PHE A 51 -17.52 -1.05 -8.37
CA PHE A 51 -16.08 -0.84 -8.42
C PHE A 51 -15.35 -2.07 -8.98
N PRO A 52 -14.37 -1.89 -9.88
CA PRO A 52 -13.56 -3.00 -10.37
C PRO A 52 -12.68 -3.56 -9.25
N ILE A 53 -12.54 -4.88 -9.20
CA ILE A 53 -11.64 -5.54 -8.24
C ILE A 53 -10.19 -5.29 -8.67
N LYS A 54 -9.46 -4.46 -7.92
CA LYS A 54 -8.07 -4.10 -8.24
C LYS A 54 -7.07 -5.25 -8.05
N ARG A 55 -7.31 -6.14 -7.08
CA ARG A 55 -6.43 -7.29 -6.80
C ARG A 55 -7.24 -8.53 -6.49
N ARG A 56 -6.80 -9.65 -7.07
CA ARG A 56 -7.40 -10.97 -6.89
C ARG A 56 -6.29 -12.00 -6.77
N ARG A 57 -6.42 -12.90 -5.80
CA ARG A 57 -5.66 -14.15 -5.83
C ARG A 57 -6.28 -15.04 -6.89
N GLU A 58 -5.52 -15.43 -7.90
CA GLU A 58 -5.97 -16.39 -8.90
C GLU A 58 -6.47 -17.67 -8.21
N ARG A 59 -7.66 -18.12 -8.60
CA ARG A 59 -8.26 -19.36 -8.09
C ARG A 59 -8.35 -20.32 -9.26
N THR A 60 -7.84 -21.53 -9.07
CA THR A 60 -7.89 -22.61 -10.05
C THR A 60 -9.28 -23.28 -10.09
N GLY A 61 -9.64 -23.85 -11.24
CA GLY A 61 -10.84 -24.67 -11.44
C GLY A 61 -12.14 -23.88 -11.70
N THR A 62 -13.29 -24.48 -11.37
CA THR A 62 -14.66 -23.95 -11.61
C THR A 62 -15.00 -22.65 -10.88
N ARG A 63 -14.09 -22.17 -10.02
CA ARG A 63 -14.20 -20.91 -9.25
C ARG A 63 -13.36 -19.77 -9.86
N ALA A 64 -12.74 -20.01 -11.02
CA ALA A 64 -11.85 -19.08 -11.69
C ALA A 64 -12.54 -17.81 -12.19
N ASP A 65 -13.87 -17.78 -12.35
CA ASP A 65 -14.45 -16.65 -13.08
C ASP A 65 -15.92 -16.38 -12.80
N LYS A 66 -16.23 -15.58 -11.77
CA LYS A 66 -17.63 -15.19 -11.49
C LYS A 66 -17.87 -13.75 -11.02
N ARG A 67 -16.84 -13.01 -10.58
CA ARG A 67 -17.05 -11.64 -10.08
C ARG A 67 -15.88 -10.73 -10.45
N HIS A 68 -16.12 -9.78 -11.34
CA HIS A 68 -15.15 -8.74 -11.76
C HIS A 68 -15.36 -7.41 -11.03
N THR A 69 -16.57 -7.20 -10.48
CA THR A 69 -16.96 -5.97 -9.80
C THR A 69 -17.43 -6.23 -8.37
N THR A 70 -17.09 -5.32 -7.46
CA THR A 70 -17.60 -5.28 -6.09
C THR A 70 -18.62 -4.15 -5.99
N LEU A 71 -19.70 -4.39 -5.26
CA LEU A 71 -20.70 -3.37 -4.97
C LEU A 71 -20.33 -2.67 -3.67
N HIS A 72 -20.14 -1.36 -3.74
CA HIS A 72 -20.04 -0.50 -2.56
C HIS A 72 -21.41 0.10 -2.26
N TYR A 73 -21.73 0.21 -0.98
CA TYR A 73 -23.00 0.76 -0.49
C TYR A 73 -22.70 2.03 0.31
N PRO A 74 -22.29 3.13 -0.35
CA PRO A 74 -22.04 4.39 0.33
C PRO A 74 -23.32 4.95 0.95
N PHE A 75 -23.23 5.40 2.19
CA PHE A 75 -24.27 6.24 2.78
C PHE A 75 -24.02 7.70 2.40
N ILE A 76 -25.08 8.37 1.95
CA ILE A 76 -25.07 9.81 1.71
C ILE A 76 -25.33 10.49 3.07
N VAL A 77 -24.40 11.32 3.52
CA VAL A 77 -24.50 12.08 4.77
C VAL A 77 -24.38 13.56 4.40
N ARG A 78 -25.35 14.40 4.79
CA ARG A 78 -25.38 15.84 4.41
C ARG A 78 -25.33 16.08 2.90
N GLY A 79 -26.03 15.26 2.12
CA GLY A 79 -26.07 15.37 0.65
C GLY A 79 -24.76 15.02 -0.06
N THR A 80 -23.72 14.60 0.67
CA THR A 80 -22.42 14.23 0.10
C THR A 80 -22.11 12.76 0.41
N LYS A 81 -21.52 12.08 -0.56
CA LYS A 81 -20.93 10.75 -0.31
C LYS A 81 -19.69 10.99 0.53
N GLN A 82 -19.64 10.42 1.73
CA GLN A 82 -18.47 10.50 2.61
C GLN A 82 -17.33 9.67 2.01
N ARG A 83 -16.60 10.27 1.07
CA ARG A 83 -15.35 9.77 0.52
C ARG A 83 -14.26 10.70 1.03
N LEU A 84 -13.11 10.15 1.42
CA LEU A 84 -11.96 10.97 1.79
C LEU A 84 -11.67 11.97 0.67
N SER A 85 -11.48 13.25 1.02
CA SER A 85 -11.21 14.30 0.04
C SER A 85 -9.99 13.93 -0.81
N ASP A 86 -10.05 14.28 -2.10
CA ASP A 86 -8.96 13.95 -3.01
C ASP A 86 -7.66 14.67 -2.62
N GLU A 87 -7.75 15.86 -2.03
CA GLU A 87 -6.63 16.59 -1.43
C GLU A 87 -5.93 15.76 -0.34
N MET A 88 -6.69 15.17 0.57
CA MET A 88 -6.11 14.37 1.67
C MET A 88 -5.49 13.07 1.14
N ARG A 89 -6.04 12.49 0.08
CA ARG A 89 -5.42 11.34 -0.60
C ARG A 89 -4.10 11.72 -1.26
N ILE A 90 -4.03 12.88 -1.91
CA ILE A 90 -2.79 13.41 -2.47
C ILE A 90 -1.78 13.66 -1.34
N ALA A 91 -2.21 14.21 -0.21
CA ALA A 91 -1.33 14.40 0.95
C ALA A 91 -0.74 13.09 1.47
N ILE A 92 -1.56 12.02 1.58
CA ILE A 92 -1.08 10.68 1.95
C ILE A 92 -0.05 10.16 0.93
N ARG A 93 -0.34 10.26 -0.37
CA ARG A 93 0.59 9.80 -1.44
C ARG A 93 1.92 10.52 -1.36
N ASN A 94 1.88 11.85 -1.26
CA ASN A 94 3.08 12.67 -1.16
C ASN A 94 3.89 12.32 0.10
N HIS A 95 3.22 12.06 1.23
CA HIS A 95 3.88 11.62 2.44
C HIS A 95 4.56 10.24 2.26
N ILE A 96 3.91 9.28 1.63
CA ILE A 96 4.51 7.95 1.35
C ILE A 96 5.72 8.06 0.40
N GLN A 97 5.65 8.93 -0.61
CA GLN A 97 6.74 9.12 -1.58
C GLN A 97 7.99 9.80 -1.01
N ARG A 98 7.87 10.51 0.13
CA ARG A 98 9.01 11.17 0.79
C ARG A 98 9.95 10.19 1.50
N PHE A 99 9.53 8.95 1.76
CA PHE A 99 10.40 7.99 2.41
C PHE A 99 11.47 7.46 1.45
N PRO A 100 12.74 7.39 1.88
CA PRO A 100 13.80 6.83 1.07
C PRO A 100 13.51 5.36 0.77
N CYS A 101 13.54 5.01 -0.51
CA CYS A 101 13.36 3.64 -0.99
C CYS A 101 14.72 3.06 -1.35
N LEU A 102 15.00 1.87 -0.84
CA LEU A 102 16.16 1.06 -1.16
C LEU A 102 15.77 0.07 -2.26
N GLU A 103 16.58 0.00 -3.31
CA GLU A 103 16.46 -1.07 -4.31
C GLU A 103 17.29 -2.28 -3.84
N SER A 104 16.79 -3.49 -4.08
CA SER A 104 17.48 -4.72 -3.69
C SER A 104 18.66 -4.95 -4.64
N HIS A 105 19.81 -4.45 -4.23
CA HIS A 105 21.00 -4.39 -5.08
C HIS A 105 21.55 -5.76 -5.54
N TYR A 106 21.55 -6.77 -4.66
CA TYR A 106 22.28 -8.02 -4.93
C TYR A 106 21.44 -9.23 -5.34
N SER A 107 20.11 -9.12 -5.43
CA SER A 107 19.32 -10.30 -5.73
C SER A 107 18.08 -10.01 -6.56
N ARG A 108 18.00 -10.78 -7.64
CA ARG A 108 16.81 -11.06 -8.46
C ARG A 108 16.40 -9.90 -9.37
N ASN A 109 16.97 -9.93 -10.57
CA ASN A 109 16.52 -9.28 -11.81
C ASN A 109 15.09 -9.73 -12.26
N ARG A 110 14.18 -10.02 -11.30
CA ARG A 110 12.84 -10.56 -11.51
C ARG A 110 11.72 -9.63 -11.00
N SER A 111 11.97 -8.72 -10.06
CA SER A 111 10.90 -7.85 -9.52
C SER A 111 11.32 -6.38 -9.42
N LYS A 112 10.43 -5.45 -9.82
CA LYS A 112 10.57 -3.99 -9.67
C LYS A 112 10.15 -3.53 -8.25
N GLU A 113 10.44 -4.37 -7.25
CA GLU A 113 10.03 -4.15 -5.87
C GLU A 113 10.95 -3.14 -5.21
N LYS A 114 10.36 -2.13 -4.58
CA LYS A 114 11.10 -1.12 -3.81
C LYS A 114 10.91 -1.40 -2.33
N TYR A 115 11.97 -1.25 -1.55
CA TYR A 115 11.95 -1.58 -0.15
C TYR A 115 12.20 -0.36 0.74
N LEU A 116 11.37 -0.16 1.76
CA LEU A 116 11.59 0.78 2.84
C LEU A 116 12.52 0.16 3.89
N GLY A 117 13.19 1.01 4.68
CA GLY A 117 14.03 0.58 5.79
C GLY A 117 13.29 -0.28 6.81
N GLY A 118 14.00 -1.21 7.46
CA GLY A 118 13.41 -2.15 8.42
C GLY A 118 12.97 -1.50 9.74
N GLU A 119 13.42 -0.27 10.00
CA GLU A 119 13.00 0.57 11.12
C GLU A 119 11.60 1.19 10.93
N LEU A 120 11.13 1.22 9.69
CA LEU A 120 9.83 1.73 9.32
C LEU A 120 8.78 0.61 9.28
N ASN A 121 7.57 0.97 9.67
CA ASN A 121 6.39 0.14 9.47
C ASN A 121 5.19 1.05 9.22
N ILE A 122 4.09 0.50 8.71
CA ILE A 122 2.90 1.27 8.33
C ILE A 122 2.35 2.09 9.50
N SER A 123 2.35 1.52 10.71
CA SER A 123 1.88 2.23 11.92
C SER A 123 2.75 3.45 12.23
N ARG A 124 4.08 3.30 12.15
CA ARG A 124 5.04 4.38 12.40
C ARG A 124 4.95 5.46 11.33
N MET A 125 4.85 5.07 10.06
CA MET A 125 4.60 6.00 8.96
C MET A 125 3.30 6.78 9.15
N TYR A 126 2.23 6.12 9.61
CA TYR A 126 0.97 6.77 9.92
C TYR A 126 1.08 7.73 11.12
N SER A 127 1.79 7.34 12.18
CA SER A 127 2.05 8.23 13.33
C SER A 127 2.78 9.51 12.91
N LEU A 128 3.77 9.39 12.01
CA LEU A 128 4.46 10.55 11.44
C LEU A 128 3.52 11.43 10.61
N PHE A 129 2.70 10.82 9.76
CA PHE A 129 1.70 11.54 8.97
C PHE A 129 0.68 12.28 9.84
N LYS A 130 0.17 11.63 10.89
CA LYS A 130 -0.73 12.23 11.88
C LYS A 130 -0.06 13.42 12.57
N GLY A 131 1.21 13.27 12.95
CA GLY A 131 2.01 14.36 13.52
C GLY A 131 2.14 15.55 12.57
N GLU A 132 2.48 15.32 11.30
CA GLU A 132 2.59 16.37 10.28
C GLU A 132 1.25 17.10 10.07
N CYS A 133 0.13 16.37 10.08
CA CYS A 133 -1.20 16.96 9.95
C CYS A 133 -1.54 17.88 11.12
N LEU A 134 -1.24 17.43 12.36
CA LEU A 134 -1.47 18.24 13.56
C LEU A 134 -0.59 19.50 13.57
N GLN A 135 0.66 19.40 13.11
CA GLN A 135 1.55 20.56 12.96
C GLN A 135 1.02 21.57 11.94
N LYS A 136 0.33 21.13 10.88
CA LYS A 136 -0.32 21.99 9.89
C LYS A 136 -1.69 22.52 10.34
N HIS A 137 -2.02 22.38 11.63
CA HIS A 137 -3.31 22.79 12.21
C HIS A 137 -4.55 22.12 11.59
N ILE A 138 -4.39 20.90 11.04
CA ILE A 138 -5.53 20.10 10.58
C ILE A 138 -6.21 19.48 11.81
N ARG A 139 -7.54 19.59 11.87
CA ARG A 139 -8.34 19.03 12.97
C ARG A 139 -8.26 17.50 12.97
N GLU A 140 -8.20 16.88 14.14
CA GLU A 140 -8.10 15.42 14.26
C GLU A 140 -9.28 14.68 13.60
N ALA A 141 -10.47 15.28 13.56
CA ALA A 141 -11.64 14.72 12.88
C ALA A 141 -11.50 14.67 11.35
N GLU A 142 -10.64 15.52 10.77
CA GLU A 142 -10.35 15.57 9.33
C GLU A 142 -9.20 14.64 8.95
N ILE A 143 -8.41 14.17 9.93
CA ILE A 143 -7.32 13.24 9.69
C ILE A 143 -7.90 11.86 9.39
N PRO A 144 -7.56 11.25 8.24
CA PRO A 144 -8.03 9.93 7.89
C PRO A 144 -7.51 8.88 8.86
N LYS A 145 -8.35 7.88 9.15
CA LYS A 145 -7.97 6.74 9.98
C LYS A 145 -6.84 5.95 9.35
N GLN A 146 -6.05 5.28 10.19
CA GLN A 146 -4.92 4.43 9.78
C GLN A 146 -5.28 3.43 8.66
N TRP A 147 -6.49 2.85 8.70
CA TRP A 147 -6.92 1.90 7.66
C TRP A 147 -6.88 2.50 6.25
N VAL A 148 -7.23 3.78 6.09
CA VAL A 148 -7.23 4.46 4.78
C VAL A 148 -5.80 4.64 4.30
N TYR A 149 -4.91 5.03 5.21
CA TYR A 149 -3.49 5.17 4.93
C TYR A 149 -2.88 3.82 4.51
N THR A 150 -3.20 2.75 5.24
CA THR A 150 -2.77 1.38 4.93
C THR A 150 -3.34 0.89 3.60
N ASP A 151 -4.60 1.20 3.30
CA ASP A 151 -5.22 0.85 2.03
C ASP A 151 -4.52 1.54 0.85
N ILE A 152 -4.25 2.86 0.95
CA ILE A 152 -3.51 3.60 -0.08
C ILE A 152 -2.11 3.03 -0.26
N PHE A 153 -1.37 2.81 0.83
CA PHE A 153 -0.04 2.21 0.80
C PHE A 153 -0.06 0.86 0.06
N ASN A 154 -0.95 -0.04 0.48
CA ASN A 154 -1.02 -1.37 -0.12
C ASN A 154 -1.51 -1.31 -1.57
N THR A 155 -2.53 -0.51 -1.88
CA THR A 155 -3.21 -0.53 -3.20
C THR A 155 -2.48 0.25 -4.29
N GLU A 156 -1.83 1.36 -3.95
CA GLU A 156 -1.23 2.27 -4.92
C GLU A 156 0.29 2.13 -5.03
N PHE A 157 0.95 1.57 -4.01
CA PHE A 157 2.41 1.44 -3.98
C PHE A 157 2.85 -0.03 -4.06
N ASN A 158 3.93 -0.28 -4.80
CA ASN A 158 4.66 -1.55 -4.81
C ASN A 158 5.86 -1.48 -3.85
N LEU A 159 5.58 -1.10 -2.61
CA LEU A 159 6.57 -0.90 -1.55
C LEU A 159 6.47 -2.00 -0.49
N PHE A 160 7.62 -2.49 -0.06
CA PHE A 160 7.75 -3.52 0.97
C PHE A 160 8.69 -3.04 2.08
N PHE A 161 8.63 -3.63 3.27
CA PHE A 161 9.59 -3.34 4.32
C PHE A 161 10.74 -4.34 4.23
N LYS A 162 11.99 -3.87 4.33
CA LYS A 162 13.13 -4.79 4.41
C LYS A 162 13.05 -5.61 5.68
N ALA A 163 13.31 -6.91 5.54
CA ALA A 163 13.67 -7.72 6.69
C ALA A 163 15.03 -7.24 7.23
N PRO A 164 15.30 -7.43 8.53
CA PRO A 164 16.65 -7.26 9.07
C PRO A 164 17.62 -8.12 8.24
N VAL A 165 18.69 -7.53 7.71
CA VAL A 165 19.66 -8.22 6.85
C VAL A 165 20.81 -8.70 7.73
N THR A 166 21.21 -9.97 7.61
CA THR A 166 22.32 -10.56 8.37
C THR A 166 23.63 -10.67 7.57
N ASP A 167 23.64 -10.30 6.29
CA ASP A 167 24.83 -10.29 5.42
C ASP A 167 24.79 -9.07 4.51
N THR A 168 25.26 -7.92 4.98
CA THR A 168 25.49 -6.73 4.13
C THR A 168 26.97 -6.65 3.74
N CYS A 169 27.25 -6.02 2.60
CA CYS A 169 28.63 -5.78 2.17
C CYS A 169 29.14 -4.52 2.85
N ASP A 170 30.19 -4.63 3.66
CA ASP A 170 30.76 -3.50 4.41
C ASP A 170 31.15 -2.32 3.50
N LEU A 171 31.69 -2.61 2.31
CA LEU A 171 32.03 -1.59 1.31
C LEU A 171 30.79 -0.84 0.82
N CYS A 172 29.69 -1.55 0.57
CA CYS A 172 28.44 -0.92 0.18
C CYS A 172 27.89 -0.01 1.28
N ASP A 173 27.93 -0.48 2.52
CA ASP A 173 27.45 0.29 3.66
C ASP A 173 28.30 1.57 3.84
N GLU A 174 29.62 1.47 3.68
CA GLU A 174 30.54 2.62 3.69
C GLU A 174 30.21 3.64 2.59
N PHE A 175 29.99 3.21 1.34
CA PHE A 175 29.61 4.10 0.25
C PHE A 175 28.26 4.78 0.50
N ILE A 176 27.27 4.04 1.03
CA ILE A 176 25.95 4.59 1.35
C ILE A 176 26.05 5.67 2.44
N ILE A 177 26.88 5.46 3.46
CA ILE A 177 27.12 6.45 4.52
C ILE A 177 27.76 7.70 3.90
N LYS A 178 28.84 7.55 3.13
CA LYS A 178 29.53 8.67 2.49
C LYS A 178 28.62 9.46 1.55
N LEU A 179 27.78 8.79 0.76
CA LEU A 179 26.86 9.45 -0.17
C LEU A 179 25.75 10.27 0.52
N LYS A 180 25.47 10.03 1.82
CA LYS A 180 24.49 10.80 2.59
C LYS A 180 25.02 12.14 3.07
N GLU A 181 26.32 12.27 3.31
CA GLU A 181 26.92 13.43 3.98
C GLU A 181 27.63 14.42 3.02
N VAL A 182 27.82 14.03 1.75
CA VAL A 182 28.78 14.71 0.84
C VAL A 182 28.13 15.71 -0.14
N ASN A 183 28.89 16.76 -0.47
CA ASN A 183 28.56 17.84 -1.42
C ASN A 183 28.45 17.36 -2.89
N LEU A 184 27.81 18.17 -3.76
CA LEU A 184 27.36 17.77 -5.11
C LEU A 184 28.45 17.21 -6.05
N GLN A 185 29.69 17.71 -6.01
CA GLN A 185 30.79 17.29 -6.91
C GLN A 185 31.51 16.01 -6.45
N GLU A 186 31.75 15.85 -5.15
CA GLU A 186 32.34 14.62 -4.61
C GLU A 186 31.35 13.46 -4.66
N ARG A 187 30.05 13.77 -4.60
CA ARG A 187 28.97 12.80 -4.76
C ARG A 187 29.01 12.10 -6.11
N THR A 188 29.36 12.79 -7.21
CA THR A 188 29.40 12.13 -8.53
C THR A 188 30.54 11.13 -8.64
N ASN A 189 31.70 11.41 -8.05
CA ASN A 189 32.83 10.49 -8.05
C ASN A 189 32.57 9.28 -7.14
N LEU A 190 32.05 9.51 -5.93
CA LEU A 190 31.65 8.42 -5.02
C LEU A 190 30.55 7.55 -5.62
N GLN A 191 29.60 8.15 -6.34
CA GLN A 191 28.56 7.41 -7.05
C GLN A 191 29.15 6.53 -8.16
N GLN A 192 30.11 7.04 -8.93
CA GLN A 192 30.79 6.26 -9.96
C GLN A 192 31.54 5.06 -9.38
N GLN A 193 32.32 5.27 -8.31
CA GLN A 193 33.04 4.18 -7.63
C GLN A 193 32.10 3.13 -7.05
N TYR A 194 30.98 3.60 -6.48
CA TYR A 194 29.92 2.72 -6.02
C TYR A 194 29.39 1.89 -7.21
N ASP A 195 28.94 2.53 -8.28
CA ASP A 195 28.40 1.85 -9.48
C ASP A 195 29.39 0.86 -10.11
N GLU A 196 30.69 1.17 -10.10
CA GLU A 196 31.77 0.27 -10.54
C GLU A 196 31.84 -1.00 -9.68
N HIS A 197 31.90 -0.86 -8.35
CA HIS A 197 31.85 -1.97 -7.39
C HIS A 197 30.60 -2.84 -7.60
N LEU A 198 29.44 -2.21 -7.84
CA LEU A 198 28.20 -2.90 -8.13
C LEU A 198 28.30 -3.71 -9.43
N SER A 199 28.89 -3.13 -10.48
CA SER A 199 29.06 -3.79 -11.78
C SER A 199 29.96 -5.02 -11.70
N GLU A 200 31.03 -4.96 -10.89
CA GLU A 200 31.96 -6.07 -10.69
C GLU A 200 31.31 -7.23 -9.97
N ALA A 201 30.61 -6.95 -8.87
CA ALA A 201 29.86 -7.97 -8.16
C ALA A 201 28.83 -8.64 -9.08
N GLN A 202 28.12 -7.86 -9.91
CA GLN A 202 27.16 -8.39 -10.87
C GLN A 202 27.82 -9.27 -11.94
N LYS A 203 29.03 -8.93 -12.42
CA LYS A 203 29.83 -9.78 -13.32
C LYS A 203 30.15 -11.11 -12.66
N ILE A 204 30.61 -11.11 -11.40
CA ILE A 204 30.91 -12.34 -10.64
C ILE A 204 29.66 -13.22 -10.52
N TYR A 205 28.50 -12.65 -10.19
CA TYR A 205 27.24 -13.39 -10.13
C TYR A 205 26.82 -13.97 -11.48
N ASN A 206 27.02 -13.23 -12.58
CA ASN A 206 26.72 -13.69 -13.93
C ASN A 206 27.63 -14.85 -14.36
N LEU A 207 28.94 -14.75 -14.10
CA LEU A 207 29.90 -15.84 -14.35
C LEU A 207 29.54 -17.09 -13.54
N LYS A 208 29.25 -16.94 -12.25
CA LYS A 208 28.77 -18.04 -11.39
C LYS A 208 27.51 -18.72 -11.95
N LYS A 209 26.59 -17.93 -12.51
CA LYS A 209 25.37 -18.44 -13.13
C LYS A 209 25.66 -19.19 -14.43
N GLN A 210 26.58 -18.69 -15.25
CA GLN A 210 27.03 -19.36 -16.47
C GLN A 210 27.71 -20.69 -16.14
N ASP A 211 28.62 -20.72 -15.16
CA ASP A 211 29.28 -21.95 -14.71
C ASP A 211 28.29 -23.00 -14.20
N LYS A 212 27.27 -22.56 -13.45
CA LYS A 212 26.19 -23.45 -13.00
C LYS A 212 25.38 -24.03 -14.17
N ASN A 213 25.11 -23.24 -15.20
CA ASN A 213 24.36 -23.68 -16.39
C ASN A 213 25.19 -24.59 -17.31
N ASN A 214 26.52 -24.42 -17.35
CA ASN A 214 27.44 -25.21 -18.17
C ASN A 214 27.84 -26.54 -17.50
N SER A 215 27.66 -26.67 -16.18
CA SER A 215 27.92 -27.87 -15.38
C SER A 215 27.26 -29.17 -15.92
N PRO A 216 25.99 -29.20 -16.37
CA PRO A 216 25.40 -30.41 -16.95
C PRO A 216 25.95 -30.80 -18.33
N GLU A 217 26.59 -29.89 -19.08
CA GLU A 217 27.05 -30.16 -20.46
C GLU A 217 28.46 -30.76 -20.55
N LYS A 218 29.26 -30.66 -19.48
CA LYS A 218 30.62 -31.24 -19.45
C LYS A 218 30.69 -32.35 -18.40
N SER A 219 30.51 -33.59 -18.85
CA SER A 219 30.71 -34.80 -18.03
C SER A 219 32.17 -34.93 -17.61
N GLY A 220 32.59 -34.21 -16.57
CA GLY A 220 33.96 -34.27 -16.05
C GLY A 220 34.36 -33.17 -15.06
N PHE A 221 33.64 -32.05 -14.98
CA PHE A 221 34.01 -30.92 -14.12
C PHE A 221 32.93 -30.66 -13.06
N LYS A 222 33.28 -30.80 -11.77
CA LYS A 222 32.44 -30.37 -10.65
C LYS A 222 32.82 -28.94 -10.24
N VAL A 223 31.87 -28.02 -10.26
CA VAL A 223 32.06 -26.66 -9.74
C VAL A 223 32.07 -26.71 -8.21
N LEU A 224 33.24 -26.50 -7.60
CA LEU A 224 33.41 -26.37 -6.15
C LEU A 224 33.26 -24.89 -5.75
N MET A 225 32.34 -24.61 -4.83
CA MET A 225 32.14 -23.27 -4.29
C MET A 225 33.05 -23.14 -3.05
N ILE A 226 34.17 -22.44 -3.19
CA ILE A 226 35.00 -22.05 -2.05
C ILE A 226 34.34 -20.81 -1.44
N ILE A 227 33.77 -20.96 -0.25
CA ILE A 227 33.31 -19.83 0.55
C ILE A 227 34.58 -19.32 1.24
N GLY A 228 35.04 -18.13 0.84
CA GLY A 228 36.13 -17.46 1.54
C GLY A 228 35.68 -17.08 2.94
N GLU A 229 36.55 -17.34 3.91
CA GLU A 229 36.39 -16.91 5.31
C GLU A 229 36.38 -15.37 5.44
#